data_AF-A0A7Y5X1P9-F1
#
_entry.id   AF-A0A7Y5X1P9-F1
#
_cell.length_a   1.000
_cell.length_b   1.000
_cell.length_c   1.000
_cell.angle_alpha   90.00
_cell.angle_beta   90.00
_cell.angle_gamma   90.00
#
_symmetry.space_group_name_H-M   'P 1'
#
loop_
_entity.id
_entity.type
_entity.pdbx_description
1 polymer ?
#
loop_
_entity_poly.entity_id
_entity_poly.type
_entity_poly.pdbx_seq_one_letter_code
_entity_poly.pdbx_strand_id
1 'polypeptide(L)'
;MITALGAFAALGATVLYVAASGARLAPVGTAEGAVGLALLMGGVVLRWPLLVPWSVLFAGGGYLLAREGNAAVDGWAALIGVLLLLAAELASWSIEHDGRIKAEPSLVRRRVATLAALVAAAFLVNFMLLGTAGLSAPAGILIA
;
A
#
# COMPACT_ATOMS: atom_id res chain seq x y z
N MET A 1 -13.48 -1.34 -13.63
CA MET A 1 -12.24 -1.57 -14.42
C MET A 1 -11.16 -0.53 -14.13
N ILE A 2 -11.44 0.79 -14.22
CA ILE A 2 -10.43 1.83 -13.91
C ILE A 2 -9.91 1.72 -12.47
N THR A 3 -10.79 1.45 -11.49
CA THR A 3 -10.41 1.24 -10.08
C THR A 3 -9.55 0.00 -9.89
N ALA A 4 -9.86 -1.13 -10.55
CA ALA A 4 -8.99 -2.32 -10.54
C ALA A 4 -7.59 -2.04 -11.07
N LEU A 5 -7.46 -1.29 -12.18
CA LEU A 5 -6.16 -0.89 -12.70
C LEU A 5 -5.38 -0.03 -11.70
N GLY A 6 -6.05 0.91 -11.04
CA GLY A 6 -5.46 1.70 -9.97
C GLY A 6 -5.01 0.84 -8.78
N ALA A 7 -5.80 -0.18 -8.41
CA ALA A 7 -5.43 -1.12 -7.36
C ALA A 7 -4.19 -1.95 -7.72
N PHE A 8 -4.13 -2.47 -8.95
CA PHE A 8 -2.96 -3.20 -9.44
C PHE A 8 -1.73 -2.32 -9.57
N ALA A 9 -1.89 -1.07 -10.00
CA ALA A 9 -0.78 -0.12 -10.07
C ALA A 9 -0.25 0.21 -8.66
N ALA A 10 -1.13 0.45 -7.70
CA ALA A 10 -0.74 0.77 -6.32
C ALA A 10 -0.03 -0.39 -5.64
N LEU A 11 -0.58 -1.62 -5.72
CA LEU A 11 0.08 -2.81 -5.18
C LEU A 11 1.34 -3.16 -5.99
N GLY A 12 1.32 -3.00 -7.31
CA GLY A 12 2.47 -3.25 -8.16
C GLY A 12 3.65 -2.35 -7.81
N ALA A 13 3.39 -1.08 -7.51
CA ALA A 13 4.41 -0.13 -7.07
C ALA A 13 5.08 -0.57 -5.75
N THR A 14 4.33 -1.13 -4.79
CA THR A 14 4.94 -1.63 -3.54
C THR A 14 5.82 -2.85 -3.79
N VAL A 15 5.40 -3.78 -4.66
CA VAL A 15 6.20 -4.96 -5.03
C VAL A 15 7.46 -4.55 -5.81
N LEU A 16 7.35 -3.58 -6.71
CA LEU A 16 8.49 -3.04 -7.46
C LEU A 16 9.49 -2.33 -6.54
N TYR A 17 9.02 -1.58 -5.55
CA TYR A 17 9.88 -0.98 -4.54
C TYR A 17 10.70 -2.06 -3.81
N VAL A 18 10.04 -3.13 -3.36
CA VAL A 18 10.70 -4.27 -2.70
C VAL A 18 11.76 -4.90 -3.60
N ALA A 19 11.43 -5.14 -4.87
CA ALA A 19 12.36 -5.70 -5.85
C ALA A 19 13.58 -4.78 -6.11
N ALA A 20 13.37 -3.46 -6.08
CA ALA A 20 14.41 -2.46 -6.32
C ALA A 20 15.24 -2.11 -5.07
N SER A 21 14.81 -2.55 -3.87
CA SER A 21 15.42 -2.16 -2.59
C SER A 21 16.85 -2.65 -2.38
N GLY A 22 17.29 -3.68 -3.11
CA GLY A 22 18.61 -4.30 -2.94
C GLY A 22 18.83 -4.99 -1.59
N ALA A 23 17.77 -5.14 -0.79
CA ALA A 23 17.84 -5.73 0.55
C ALA A 23 18.16 -7.23 0.50
N ARG A 24 18.78 -7.73 1.58
CA ARG A 24 19.15 -9.16 1.72
C ARG A 24 17.97 -10.10 1.48
N LEU A 25 16.81 -9.76 2.03
CA LEU A 25 15.58 -10.55 1.89
C LEU A 25 14.66 -10.06 0.78
N ALA A 26 15.12 -9.15 -0.10
CA ALA A 26 14.33 -8.66 -1.23
C ALA A 26 13.75 -9.77 -2.11
N PRO A 27 14.46 -10.87 -2.44
CA PRO A 27 13.87 -11.95 -3.26
C PRO A 27 12.66 -12.61 -2.59
N VAL A 28 12.73 -12.82 -1.27
CA VAL A 28 11.62 -13.40 -0.49
C VAL A 28 10.46 -12.40 -0.41
N GLY A 29 10.77 -11.13 -0.13
CA GLY A 29 9.76 -10.08 -0.09
C GLY A 29 9.08 -9.83 -1.44
N THR A 30 9.82 -9.92 -2.55
CA THR A 30 9.26 -9.84 -3.90
C THR A 30 8.37 -11.03 -4.20
N ALA A 31 8.75 -12.24 -3.78
CA ALA A 31 7.90 -13.42 -3.93
C ALA A 31 6.60 -13.28 -3.14
N GLU A 32 6.65 -12.83 -1.89
CA GLU A 32 5.44 -12.53 -1.11
C GLU A 32 4.59 -11.44 -1.80
N GLY A 33 5.22 -10.36 -2.25
CA GLY A 33 4.56 -9.30 -3.02
C GLY A 33 3.86 -9.82 -4.28
N ALA A 34 4.51 -10.73 -5.02
CA ALA A 34 3.93 -11.35 -6.21
C ALA A 34 2.74 -12.26 -5.86
N VAL A 35 2.80 -13.00 -4.76
CA VAL A 35 1.64 -13.75 -4.22
C VAL A 35 0.51 -12.79 -3.88
N GLY A 36 0.82 -11.66 -3.24
CA GLY A 36 -0.15 -10.60 -2.96
C GLY A 36 -0.82 -10.08 -4.23
N LEU A 37 -0.04 -9.76 -5.27
CA LEU A 37 -0.57 -9.34 -6.58
C LEU A 37 -1.48 -10.40 -7.22
N ALA A 38 -1.08 -11.67 -7.17
CA ALA A 38 -1.88 -12.77 -7.69
C ALA A 38 -3.21 -12.92 -6.93
N LEU A 39 -3.19 -12.79 -5.60
CA LEU A 39 -4.39 -12.81 -4.76
C LEU A 39 -5.31 -11.63 -5.06
N LEU A 40 -4.76 -10.42 -5.26
CA LEU A 40 -5.56 -9.25 -5.63
C LEU A 40 -6.23 -9.46 -6.99
N MET A 41 -5.47 -9.97 -7.97
CA MET A 41 -5.98 -10.28 -9.31
C MET A 41 -7.08 -11.34 -9.25
N GLY A 42 -6.86 -12.42 -8.50
CA GLY A 42 -7.87 -13.45 -8.26
C GLY A 42 -9.12 -12.89 -7.56
N GLY A 43 -8.95 -12.06 -6.53
CA GLY A 43 -10.04 -11.41 -5.80
C GLY A 43 -10.90 -10.52 -6.68
N VAL A 44 -10.27 -9.75 -7.57
CA VAL A 44 -10.99 -8.89 -8.52
C VAL A 44 -11.68 -9.71 -9.61
N VAL A 45 -11.00 -10.71 -10.20
CA VAL A 45 -11.55 -11.53 -11.30
C VAL A 45 -12.69 -12.42 -10.81
N LEU A 46 -12.51 -13.10 -9.69
CA LEU A 46 -13.50 -13.99 -9.08
C LEU A 46 -14.55 -13.23 -8.25
N ARG A 47 -14.38 -11.91 -8.08
CA ARG A 47 -15.20 -11.05 -7.20
C ARG A 47 -15.26 -11.60 -5.76
N TRP A 48 -14.13 -12.11 -5.26
CA TRP A 48 -13.98 -12.61 -3.89
C TRP A 48 -13.29 -11.59 -2.99
N PRO A 49 -14.06 -10.77 -2.23
CA PRO A 49 -13.49 -9.70 -1.41
C PRO A 49 -12.59 -10.21 -0.29
N LEU A 50 -12.77 -11.47 0.15
CA LEU A 50 -11.92 -12.11 1.16
C LEU A 50 -10.45 -12.22 0.74
N LEU A 51 -10.12 -12.14 -0.55
CA LEU A 51 -8.74 -12.19 -1.02
C LEU A 51 -7.99 -10.84 -0.89
N VAL A 52 -8.71 -9.72 -0.72
CA VAL A 52 -8.12 -8.38 -0.63
C VAL A 52 -7.29 -8.16 0.65
N PRO A 53 -7.75 -8.56 1.85
CA PRO A 53 -6.92 -8.45 3.05
C PRO A 53 -5.63 -9.29 2.95
N TRP A 54 -5.71 -10.48 2.34
CA TRP A 54 -4.55 -11.34 2.16
C TRP A 54 -3.54 -10.75 1.17
N SER A 55 -4.00 -10.13 0.08
CA SER A 55 -3.09 -9.48 -0.86
C SER A 55 -2.30 -8.34 -0.23
N VAL A 56 -2.96 -7.52 0.59
CA VAL A 56 -2.33 -6.45 1.37
C VAL A 56 -1.35 -7.02 2.39
N LEU A 57 -1.73 -8.09 3.08
CA LEU A 57 -0.87 -8.74 4.07
C LEU A 57 0.43 -9.24 3.45
N PHE A 58 0.34 -9.97 2.33
CA PHE A 58 1.52 -10.50 1.64
C PHE A 58 2.40 -9.38 1.06
N ALA A 59 1.82 -8.35 0.45
CA ALA A 59 2.59 -7.22 -0.08
C ALA A 59 3.24 -6.38 1.04
N GLY A 60 2.53 -6.16 2.14
CA GLY A 60 3.05 -5.47 3.33
C GLY A 60 4.13 -6.28 4.04
N GLY A 61 3.93 -7.59 4.19
CA GLY A 61 4.93 -8.52 4.72
C GLY A 61 6.22 -8.49 3.90
N GLY A 62 6.11 -8.54 2.58
CA GLY A 62 7.27 -8.46 1.69
C GLY A 62 8.06 -7.15 1.83
N TYR A 63 7.36 -6.03 2.07
CA TYR A 63 7.99 -4.75 2.40
C TYR A 63 8.73 -4.78 3.74
N LEU A 64 8.15 -5.37 4.78
CA LEU A 64 8.81 -5.53 6.07
C LEU A 64 10.05 -6.43 5.98
N LEU A 65 9.98 -7.52 5.20
CA LEU A 65 11.13 -8.37 4.94
C LEU A 65 12.27 -7.61 4.24
N ALA A 66 11.95 -6.76 3.25
CA ALA A 66 12.96 -5.92 2.61
C ALA A 66 13.58 -4.87 3.55
N ARG A 67 12.96 -4.61 4.70
CA ARG A 67 13.50 -3.70 5.72
C ARG A 67 14.27 -4.41 6.83
N GLU A 68 14.33 -5.74 6.82
CA GLU A 68 15.11 -6.52 7.78
C GLU A 68 16.58 -6.03 7.81
N GLY A 69 17.11 -5.86 9.02
CA GLY A 69 18.48 -5.39 9.24
C GLY A 69 18.71 -3.88 9.06
N ASN A 70 17.72 -3.08 8.67
CA ASN A 70 17.87 -1.63 8.55
C ASN A 70 17.54 -0.91 9.86
N ALA A 71 18.55 -0.29 10.48
CA ALA A 71 18.39 0.50 11.71
C ALA A 71 17.91 1.94 11.47
N ALA A 72 18.06 2.46 10.25
CA ALA A 72 17.63 3.80 9.87
C ALA A 72 16.10 3.89 9.78
N VAL A 73 15.53 5.05 10.10
CA VAL A 73 14.09 5.30 9.99
C VAL A 73 13.68 5.28 8.52
N ASP A 74 12.56 4.61 8.20
CA ASP A 74 12.09 4.53 6.82
C ASP A 74 11.29 5.77 6.41
N GLY A 75 11.79 6.52 5.43
CA GLY A 75 11.05 7.62 4.82
C GLY A 75 9.87 7.15 3.95
N TRP A 76 9.92 5.92 3.43
CA TRP A 76 8.94 5.37 2.48
C TRP A 76 7.77 4.66 3.15
N ALA A 77 7.84 4.36 4.45
CA ALA A 77 6.82 3.58 5.16
C ALA A 77 5.40 4.11 4.94
N ALA A 78 5.22 5.42 5.03
CA ALA A 78 3.91 6.02 4.80
C ALA A 78 3.44 5.95 3.37
N LEU A 79 4.34 6.13 2.40
CA LEU A 79 3.96 5.99 1.00
C LEU A 79 3.53 4.56 0.70
N ILE A 80 4.28 3.56 1.18
CA ILE A 80 3.94 2.15 1.04
C ILE A 80 2.60 1.85 1.71
N GLY A 81 2.38 2.32 2.94
CA GLY A 81 1.10 2.17 3.65
C GLY A 81 -0.08 2.79 2.89
N VAL A 82 0.11 3.98 2.32
CA VAL A 82 -0.89 4.65 1.47
C VAL A 82 -1.17 3.83 0.21
N LEU A 83 -0.16 3.31 -0.46
CA LEU A 83 -0.34 2.47 -1.65
C LEU A 83 -1.10 1.18 -1.33
N LEU A 84 -0.81 0.54 -0.20
CA LEU A 84 -1.54 -0.64 0.28
C LEU A 84 -3.02 -0.31 0.58
N LEU A 85 -3.29 0.80 1.26
CA LEU A 85 -4.65 1.27 1.53
C LEU A 85 -5.41 1.57 0.22
N LEU A 86 -4.78 2.30 -0.69
CA LEU A 86 -5.35 2.61 -2.01
C LEU A 86 -5.63 1.32 -2.80
N ALA A 87 -4.72 0.35 -2.78
CA ALA A 87 -4.93 -0.93 -3.44
C ALA A 87 -6.16 -1.67 -2.89
N ALA A 88 -6.31 -1.71 -1.57
CA ALA A 88 -7.44 -2.36 -0.91
C ALA A 88 -8.78 -1.69 -1.25
N GLU A 89 -8.85 -0.36 -1.12
CA GLU A 89 -10.06 0.42 -1.36
C GLU A 89 -10.46 0.42 -2.84
N LEU A 90 -9.51 0.59 -3.75
CA LEU A 90 -9.81 0.57 -5.17
C LEU A 90 -10.24 -0.83 -5.66
N ALA A 91 -9.68 -1.89 -5.07
CA ALA A 91 -10.12 -3.25 -5.34
C ALA A 91 -11.52 -3.52 -4.78
N SER A 92 -11.81 -3.08 -3.54
CA SER A 92 -13.15 -3.23 -2.94
C SER A 92 -14.20 -2.51 -3.78
N TRP A 93 -13.93 -1.28 -4.22
CA TRP A 93 -14.83 -0.53 -5.09
C TRP A 93 -15.00 -1.21 -6.44
N SER A 94 -13.95 -1.83 -6.99
CA SER A 94 -14.07 -2.59 -8.24
C SER A 94 -14.93 -3.85 -8.09
N ILE A 95 -14.90 -4.51 -6.93
CA ILE A 95 -15.70 -5.71 -6.65
C ILE A 95 -17.16 -5.33 -6.32
N GLU A 96 -17.39 -4.20 -5.68
CA GLU A 96 -18.73 -3.72 -5.32
C GLU A 96 -19.47 -3.11 -6.52
N HIS A 97 -18.76 -2.58 -7.52
CA HIS A 97 -19.38 -1.96 -8.68
C HIS A 97 -20.18 -2.99 -9.51
N ASP A 98 -21.51 -2.94 -9.40
CA ASP A 98 -22.42 -3.61 -10.32
C ASP A 98 -22.67 -2.67 -11.50
N GLY A 99 -22.26 -3.08 -12.71
CA GLY A 99 -22.44 -2.28 -13.92
C GLY A 99 -23.91 -1.99 -14.28
N ARG A 100 -24.86 -2.67 -13.63
CA ARG A 100 -26.31 -2.46 -13.81
C ARG A 100 -26.86 -1.32 -12.95
N ILE A 101 -26.18 -0.95 -11.86
CA ILE A 101 -26.66 0.05 -10.90
C ILE A 101 -25.73 1.26 -10.97
N LYS A 102 -26.27 2.40 -11.42
CA LYS A 102 -25.50 3.65 -11.42
C LYS A 102 -25.21 4.06 -9.98
N ALA A 103 -23.93 4.16 -9.64
CA ALA A 103 -23.51 4.70 -8.35
C ALA A 103 -23.94 6.16 -8.19
N GLU A 104 -24.46 6.52 -7.03
CA GLU A 104 -24.85 7.89 -6.72
C GLU A 104 -23.60 8.80 -6.64
N PRO A 105 -23.53 9.92 -7.38
CA PRO A 105 -22.34 10.77 -7.40
C PRO A 105 -21.94 11.34 -6.03
N SER A 106 -22.93 11.56 -5.15
CA SER A 106 -22.75 12.01 -3.78
C SER A 106 -21.94 11.00 -2.94
N LEU A 107 -22.26 9.71 -3.07
CA LEU A 107 -21.57 8.62 -2.38
C LEU A 107 -20.13 8.48 -2.86
N VAL A 108 -19.89 8.56 -4.17
CA VAL A 108 -18.54 8.51 -4.74
C VAL A 108 -17.68 9.65 -4.21
N ARG A 109 -18.21 10.88 -4.21
CA ARG A 109 -17.50 12.06 -3.65
C ARG A 109 -17.15 11.87 -2.18
N ARG A 110 -18.08 11.34 -1.38
CA ARG A 110 -17.84 11.09 0.06
C ARG A 110 -16.74 10.05 0.27
N ARG A 111 -16.78 8.93 -0.47
CA ARG A 111 -15.74 7.89 -0.40
C ARG A 111 -14.37 8.41 -0.79
N VAL A 112 -14.27 9.17 -1.88
CA VAL A 112 -13.01 9.82 -2.31
C VAL A 112 -12.51 10.82 -1.26
N ALA A 113 -13.38 11.63 -0.68
CA ALA A 113 -13.01 12.58 0.37
C ALA A 113 -12.49 11.89 1.64
N THR A 114 -13.15 10.82 2.08
CA THR A 114 -12.68 10.02 3.22
C THR A 114 -11.33 9.38 2.94
N LEU A 115 -11.14 8.82 1.75
CA LEU A 115 -9.86 8.21 1.35
C LEU A 115 -8.74 9.26 1.30
N ALA A 116 -9.00 10.43 0.70
CA ALA A 116 -8.05 11.54 0.67
C ALA A 116 -7.67 12.03 2.08
N ALA A 117 -8.64 12.11 2.99
CA ALA A 117 -8.39 12.48 4.38
C ALA A 117 -7.52 11.44 5.12
N LEU A 118 -7.77 10.14 4.91
CA LEU A 118 -6.95 9.08 5.48
C LEU A 118 -5.51 9.12 4.96
N VAL A 119 -5.35 9.35 3.65
CA VAL A 119 -4.03 9.50 3.03
C VAL A 119 -3.29 10.71 3.61
N ALA A 120 -3.94 11.87 3.71
CA ALA A 120 -3.36 13.07 4.29
C ALA A 120 -2.96 12.86 5.77
N ALA A 121 -3.82 12.19 6.56
CA ALA A 121 -3.53 11.87 7.95
C ALA A 121 -2.33 10.92 8.09
N ALA A 122 -2.23 9.89 7.25
CA ALA A 122 -1.10 8.97 7.25
C ALA A 122 0.22 9.69 6.96
N PHE A 123 0.23 10.58 5.96
CA PHE A 123 1.41 11.40 5.66
C PHE A 123 1.77 12.36 6.80
N LEU A 124 0.77 12.98 7.44
CA LEU A 124 1.00 13.86 8.58
C LEU A 124 1.64 13.10 9.74
N VAL A 125 1.12 11.92 10.09
CA VAL A 125 1.69 11.07 11.16
C VAL A 125 3.13 10.70 10.83
N ASN A 126 3.43 10.32 9.59
CA ASN A 126 4.78 9.99 9.16
C ASN A 126 5.72 11.19 9.23
N PHE A 127 5.27 12.37 8.80
CA PHE A 127 6.03 13.60 8.91
C PHE A 127 6.36 13.91 10.38
N MET A 128 5.40 13.73 11.29
CA MET A 128 5.63 13.91 12.72
C MET A 128 6.62 12.88 13.26
N LEU A 129 6.52 11.60 12.88
CA LEU A 129 7.45 10.54 13.29
C LEU A 129 8.87 10.78 12.78
N LEU A 130 9.02 11.18 11.51
CA LEU A 130 10.33 11.53 10.94
C LEU A 130 10.90 12.77 11.63
N GLY A 131 10.06 13.77 11.90
CA GLY A 131 10.46 14.97 12.63
C GLY A 131 10.93 14.65 14.05
N THR A 132 10.19 13.86 14.82
CA THR A 132 10.59 13.49 16.19
C THR A 132 11.80 12.57 16.21
N ALA A 133 11.92 11.63 15.26
CA ALA A 133 13.09 10.79 15.12
C ALA A 133 14.33 11.62 14.76
N GLY A 134 14.20 12.59 13.86
CA GLY A 134 15.29 13.50 13.50
C GLY A 134 15.74 14.38 14.66
N LEU A 135 14.82 14.81 15.52
CA LEU A 135 15.14 15.56 16.75
C LEU A 135 15.81 14.69 17.82
N SER A 136 15.55 13.38 17.83
CA SER A 136 16.07 12.44 18.83
C SER A 136 17.38 11.77 18.41
N ALA A 137 17.79 11.92 17.14
CA ALA A 137 18.95 11.27 16.58
C ALA A 137 20.26 12.03 16.93
N PRO A 138 21.32 11.35 17.40
CA PRO A 138 22.66 11.95 17.45
C PRO A 138 23.10 12.35 16.04
N ALA A 139 23.86 13.45 15.92
CA ALA A 139 24.14 14.18 14.67
C ALA A 139 24.69 13.36 13.48
N GLY A 140 25.08 12.10 13.67
CA GLY A 140 25.58 11.19 12.64
C GLY A 140 24.53 10.32 11.93
N ILE A 141 23.25 10.31 12.34
CA ILE A 141 22.23 9.39 11.78
C ILE A 141 21.35 10.05 10.69
N LEU A 142 21.44 11.36 10.50
CA LEU A 142 20.55 12.11 9.60
C LEU A 142 20.92 12.03 8.10
N ILE A 143 22.06 11.43 7.72
CA ILE A 143 22.56 11.40 6.34
C ILE A 143 23.12 10.01 5.96
N ALA A 144 22.34 8.95 6.20
CA ALA A 144 22.65 7.61 5.71
C ALA A 144 21.49 7.07 4.87
#